data_AF-A0A0B1S3W7-F1
#
_entry.id   AF-A0A0B1S3W7-F1
#
_cell.length_a   1.000
_cell.length_b   1.000
_cell.length_c   1.000
_cell.angle_alpha   90.00
_cell.angle_beta   90.00
_cell.angle_gamma   90.00
#
_symmetry.space_group_name_H-M   'P 1'
#
loop_
_entity.id
_entity.type
_entity.pdbx_description
1 polymer ?
#
loop_
_entity_poly.entity_id
_entity_poly.type
_entity_poly.pdbx_seq_one_letter_code
_entity_poly.pdbx_strand_id
1 'polypeptide(L)'
;MLTPTQQHELFRIFHVPIYDRYNIVLSIFKHYAKTQEARLQIQLAEIPYIRSRLHYLNKYRSDPSTLHVERQTEKASIDEFEVLRLREQSLRKKLQLVIDKNLDKAAEESRDAAMVAVVGYTNAGKTAWSSA
;
A
#
# COMPACT_ATOMS: atom_id res chain seq x y z
N MET A 1 8.87 7.82 9.82
CA MET A 1 9.09 6.52 9.16
C MET A 1 10.59 6.33 9.00
N LEU A 2 11.07 5.10 9.03
CA LEU A 2 12.51 4.87 8.92
C LEU A 2 12.97 5.23 7.51
N THR A 3 14.07 5.97 7.42
CA THR A 3 14.74 6.16 6.13
C THR A 3 15.32 4.82 5.66
N PRO A 4 15.54 4.62 4.35
CA PRO A 4 16.17 3.41 3.84
C PRO A 4 17.51 3.12 4.53
N THR A 5 18.32 4.16 4.75
CA THR A 5 19.60 4.05 5.49
C THR A 5 19.38 3.55 6.92
N GLN A 6 18.47 4.17 7.68
CA GLN A 6 18.21 3.74 9.06
C GLN A 6 17.73 2.30 9.13
N GLN A 7 16.82 1.90 8.23
CA GLN A 7 16.30 0.54 8.18
C GLN A 7 17.43 -0.47 7.87
N HIS A 8 18.29 -0.16 6.91
CA HIS A 8 19.43 -1.01 6.54
C HIS A 8 20.44 -1.15 7.69
N GLU A 9 20.77 -0.05 8.36
CA GLU A 9 21.70 -0.06 9.50
C GLU A 9 21.16 -0.88 10.67
N LEU A 10 19.87 -0.72 11.01
CA LEU A 10 19.20 -1.54 12.03
C LEU A 10 19.20 -3.02 11.65
N PHE A 11 18.92 -3.34 10.38
CA PHE A 11 18.99 -4.72 9.89
C PHE A 11 20.40 -5.30 10.04
N ARG A 12 21.43 -4.51 9.70
CA ARG A 12 22.84 -4.93 9.85
C ARG A 12 23.24 -5.15 11.31
N ILE A 13 22.69 -4.40 12.26
CA ILE A 13 23.00 -4.55 13.69
C ILE A 13 22.25 -5.74 14.30
N PHE A 14 20.96 -5.88 14.02
CA PHE A 14 20.10 -6.84 14.71
C PHE A 14 19.93 -8.17 13.97
N HIS A 15 20.28 -8.24 12.69
CA HIS A 15 20.16 -9.43 11.85
C HIS A 15 18.73 -10.01 11.80
N VAL A 16 17.72 -9.15 11.95
CA VAL A 16 16.29 -9.49 11.86
C VAL A 16 15.55 -8.50 10.96
N PRO A 17 14.41 -8.89 10.37
CA PRO A 17 13.59 -7.97 9.57
C PRO A 17 13.15 -6.73 10.35
N ILE A 18 13.35 -5.55 9.78
CA ILE A 18 13.04 -4.26 10.42
C ILE A 18 11.78 -3.65 9.81
N TYR A 19 10.67 -3.72 10.55
CA TYR A 19 9.40 -3.13 10.13
C TYR A 19 9.20 -1.74 10.74
N ASP A 20 8.96 -0.75 9.88
CA ASP A 20 8.51 0.57 10.34
C ASP A 20 6.98 0.65 10.39
N ARG A 21 6.46 1.75 10.93
CA ARG A 21 5.01 1.98 11.05
C ARG A 21 4.27 1.83 9.72
N TYR A 22 4.86 2.27 8.62
CA TYR A 22 4.23 2.17 7.29
C TYR A 22 4.18 0.74 6.80
N ASN A 23 5.28 0.02 7.05
CA ASN A 23 5.42 -1.43 6.99
C ASN A 23 4.18 -2.15 7.49
N ILE A 24 3.97 -1.91 8.77
CA ILE A 24 2.94 -2.54 9.58
C ILE A 24 1.55 -2.11 9.13
N VAL A 25 1.35 -0.82 8.85
CA VAL A 25 0.03 -0.33 8.40
C VAL A 25 -0.36 -0.94 7.05
N LEU A 26 0.56 -0.98 6.08
CA LEU A 26 0.29 -1.59 4.78
C LEU A 26 0.06 -3.11 4.91
N SER A 27 0.83 -3.82 5.74
CA SER A 27 0.64 -5.26 5.94
C SER A 27 -0.71 -5.58 6.58
N ILE A 28 -1.12 -4.80 7.58
CA ILE A 28 -2.44 -4.91 8.21
C ILE A 28 -3.54 -4.66 7.16
N PHE A 29 -3.45 -3.57 6.40
CA PHE A 29 -4.45 -3.29 5.37
C PHE A 29 -4.51 -4.38 4.31
N LYS A 30 -3.37 -4.91 3.86
CA LYS A 30 -3.29 -6.00 2.90
C LYS A 30 -3.95 -7.27 3.43
N HIS A 31 -3.76 -7.58 4.71
CA HIS A 31 -4.38 -8.73 5.37
C HIS A 31 -5.92 -8.61 5.42
N TYR A 32 -6.44 -7.42 5.70
CA TYR A 32 -7.90 -7.19 5.80
C TYR A 32 -8.58 -6.78 4.48
N ALA A 33 -7.84 -6.63 3.38
CA ALA A 33 -8.37 -6.17 2.09
C ALA A 33 -9.27 -7.22 1.40
N LYS A 34 -10.59 -7.11 1.62
CA LYS A 34 -11.59 -7.98 1.01
C LYS A 34 -12.04 -7.51 -0.38
N THR A 35 -12.12 -6.19 -0.61
CA THR A 35 -12.63 -5.62 -1.87
C THR A 35 -11.52 -5.38 -2.88
N GLN A 36 -11.87 -5.39 -4.17
CA GLN A 36 -10.94 -5.03 -5.24
C GLN A 36 -10.44 -3.59 -5.09
N GLU A 37 -11.32 -2.66 -4.70
CA GLU A 37 -10.99 -1.26 -4.44
C GLU A 37 -9.90 -1.14 -3.36
N ALA A 38 -10.09 -1.78 -2.21
CA ALA A 38 -9.12 -1.75 -1.12
C ALA A 38 -7.76 -2.32 -1.56
N ARG A 39 -7.76 -3.44 -2.29
CA ARG A 39 -6.53 -4.05 -2.81
C ARG A 39 -5.80 -3.13 -3.80
N LEU A 40 -6.52 -2.37 -4.63
CA LEU A 40 -5.93 -1.42 -5.57
C LEU A 40 -5.37 -0.20 -4.84
N GLN A 41 -6.09 0.34 -3.84
CA GLN A 41 -5.63 1.45 -3.02
C GLN A 41 -4.36 1.10 -2.24
N ILE A 42 -4.29 -0.10 -1.65
CA ILE A 42 -3.11 -0.56 -0.91
C ILE A 42 -1.91 -0.71 -1.85
N GLN A 43 -2.08 -1.33 -3.03
CA GLN A 43 -1.01 -1.43 -4.01
C GLN A 43 -0.53 -0.06 -4.51
N LEU A 44 -1.45 0.90 -4.66
CA LEU A 44 -1.08 2.27 -5.03
C LEU A 44 -0.29 2.95 -3.92
N ALA A 45 -0.67 2.72 -2.65
CA ALA A 45 0.03 3.22 -1.48
C ALA A 45 1.41 2.56 -1.28
N GLU A 46 1.65 1.35 -1.77
CA GLU A 46 2.99 0.73 -1.75
C GLU A 46 3.99 1.46 -2.66
N ILE A 47 3.55 2.10 -3.74
CA ILE A 47 4.45 2.68 -4.78
C ILE A 47 5.44 3.71 -4.22
N PRO A 48 5.03 4.75 -3.44
CA PRO A 48 5.98 5.72 -2.89
C PRO A 48 7.01 5.09 -1.95
N TYR A 49 6.61 4.09 -1.16
CA TYR A 49 7.49 3.38 -0.25
C TYR A 49 8.57 2.60 -0.99
N ILE A 50 8.17 1.84 -2.02
CA ILE A 50 9.10 1.10 -2.88
C ILE A 50 10.03 2.08 -3.60
N ARG A 51 9.50 3.16 -4.19
CA ARG A 51 10.28 4.18 -4.92
C ARG A 51 11.39 4.77 -4.04
N SER A 52 11.07 5.13 -2.80
CA SER A 52 12.06 5.70 -1.86
C SER A 52 13.22 4.75 -1.55
N ARG A 53 12.95 3.44 -1.50
CA ARG A 53 13.93 2.40 -1.18
C ARG A 53 14.72 1.95 -2.39
N LEU A 54 14.08 1.95 -3.56
CA LEU A 54 14.73 1.65 -4.82
C LEU A 54 15.90 2.61 -5.11
N HIS A 55 15.73 3.91 -4.82
CA HIS A 55 16.84 4.88 -4.91
C HIS A 55 18.05 4.47 -4.05
N TYR A 56 17.81 3.99 -2.84
CA TYR A 56 18.87 3.51 -1.95
C TYR A 56 19.51 2.23 -2.48
N LEU A 57 18.71 1.23 -2.87
CA LEU A 57 19.20 -0.04 -3.42
C LEU A 57 20.07 0.17 -4.65
N ASN A 58 19.66 1.06 -5.57
CA ASN A 58 20.41 1.32 -6.80
C ASN A 58 21.70 2.10 -6.53
N LYS A 59 21.71 2.97 -5.52
CA LYS A 59 22.91 3.71 -5.10
C LYS A 59 23.95 2.83 -4.41
N TYR A 60 23.52 1.94 -3.51
CA TYR A 60 24.43 1.18 -2.65
C TYR A 60 24.56 -0.31 -3.00
N ARG A 61 23.83 -0.79 -4.02
CA ARG A 61 23.77 -2.21 -4.42
C ARG A 61 23.48 -3.15 -3.25
N SER A 62 22.66 -2.69 -2.30
CA SER A 62 22.26 -3.49 -1.15
C SER A 62 21.24 -4.55 -1.56
N ASP A 63 21.13 -5.60 -0.75
CA ASP A 63 20.12 -6.64 -0.94
C ASP A 63 18.70 -6.03 -0.78
N PRO A 64 17.82 -6.13 -1.80
CA PRO A 64 16.43 -5.67 -1.73
C PRO A 64 15.63 -6.23 -0.55
N SER A 65 15.95 -7.45 -0.10
CA SER A 65 15.27 -8.11 1.02
C SER A 65 15.36 -7.29 2.32
N THR A 66 16.47 -6.59 2.52
CA THR A 66 16.76 -5.78 3.73
C THR A 66 15.82 -4.59 3.88
N LEU A 67 15.19 -4.15 2.80
CA LEU A 67 14.29 -3.00 2.77
C LEU A 67 12.83 -3.38 2.48
N HIS A 68 12.52 -4.68 2.45
CA HIS A 68 11.21 -5.22 2.07
C HIS A 68 10.77 -4.76 0.67
N VAL A 69 11.72 -4.72 -0.28
CA VAL A 69 11.44 -4.42 -1.69
C VAL A 69 11.75 -5.66 -2.54
N GLU A 70 10.82 -6.05 -3.39
CA GLU A 70 11.02 -7.13 -4.36
C GLU A 70 11.48 -6.52 -5.70
N ARG A 71 12.58 -7.04 -6.26
CA ARG A 71 13.00 -6.68 -7.61
C ARG A 71 12.22 -7.49 -8.63
N GLN A 72 11.61 -6.80 -9.59
CA GLN A 72 10.82 -7.46 -10.64
C GLN A 72 11.70 -8.14 -11.71
N THR A 73 12.98 -7.78 -11.82
CA THR A 73 13.91 -8.34 -12.81
C THR A 73 15.35 -8.39 -12.31
N GLU A 74 16.06 -9.50 -12.57
CA GLU A 74 17.51 -9.63 -12.32
C GLU A 74 18.36 -8.79 -13.29
N LYS A 75 17.81 -8.47 -14.47
CA LYS A 75 18.47 -7.66 -15.49
C LYS A 75 18.24 -6.17 -15.21
N ALA A 76 19.29 -5.45 -14.83
CA ALA A 76 19.33 -4.01 -14.58
C ALA A 76 19.06 -3.12 -15.83
N SER A 77 18.42 -3.67 -16.87
CA SER A 77 18.28 -3.04 -18.19
C SER A 77 16.92 -2.37 -18.41
N ILE A 78 15.97 -2.59 -17.50
CA ILE A 78 14.69 -1.88 -17.49
C ILE A 78 14.76 -0.86 -16.36
N ASP A 79 14.45 0.40 -16.66
CA ASP A 79 14.35 1.45 -15.64
C ASP A 79 13.23 1.06 -14.66
N GLU A 80 13.62 0.52 -13.50
CA GLU A 80 12.72 0.09 -12.43
C GLU A 80 11.79 1.25 -12.00
N PHE A 81 12.24 2.51 -12.12
CA PHE A 81 11.41 3.67 -11.86
C PHE A 81 10.32 3.85 -12.92
N GLU A 82 10.65 3.61 -14.19
CA GLU A 82 9.69 3.65 -15.28
C GLU A 82 8.65 2.53 -15.14
N VAL A 83 9.07 1.32 -14.74
CA VAL A 83 8.14 0.22 -14.43
C VAL A 83 7.19 0.60 -13.29
N LEU A 84 7.71 1.21 -12.21
CA LEU A 84 6.87 1.69 -11.12
C LEU A 84 5.93 2.81 -11.56
N ARG A 85 6.37 3.71 -12.45
CA ARG A 85 5.55 4.78 -13.02
C ARG A 85 4.39 4.22 -13.84
N LEU A 86 4.66 3.27 -14.74
CA LEU A 86 3.64 2.60 -15.55
C LEU A 86 2.67 1.80 -14.69
N ARG A 87 3.19 1.10 -13.66
CA ARG A 87 2.35 0.39 -12.68
C ARG A 87 1.44 1.35 -11.93
N GLU A 88 1.96 2.48 -11.47
CA GLU A 88 1.18 3.52 -10.79
C GLU A 88 0.04 4.03 -11.68
N GLN A 89 0.34 4.35 -12.95
CA GLN A 89 -0.68 4.79 -13.91
C GLN A 89 -1.76 3.73 -14.15
N SER A 90 -1.35 2.46 -14.32
CA SER A 90 -2.28 1.35 -14.49
C SER A 90 -3.19 1.17 -13.27
N LEU A 91 -2.62 1.23 -12.06
CA LEU A 91 -3.37 1.12 -10.81
C LEU A 91 -4.37 2.27 -10.63
N ARG A 92 -3.96 3.51 -10.93
CA ARG A 92 -4.86 4.69 -10.89
C ARG A 92 -6.04 4.52 -11.83
N LYS A 93 -5.81 4.11 -13.08
CA LYS A 93 -6.89 3.87 -14.05
C LYS A 93 -7.85 2.78 -13.58
N LYS A 94 -7.31 1.64 -13.11
CA LYS A 94 -8.14 0.53 -12.58
C LYS A 94 -8.93 0.94 -11.35
N LEU A 95 -8.31 1.71 -10.45
CA LEU A 95 -8.97 2.20 -9.24
C LEU A 95 -10.14 3.12 -9.60
N GLN A 96 -9.95 4.04 -10.55
CA GLN A 96 -11.02 4.94 -10.98
C GLN A 96 -12.23 4.17 -11.51
N LEU A 97 -12.02 3.18 -12.39
CA LEU A 97 -13.10 2.34 -12.92
C LEU A 97 -13.89 1.61 -11.83
N VAL A 98 -13.22 1.17 -10.77
CA VAL A 98 -13.87 0.49 -9.63
C VAL A 98 -14.65 1.49 -8.78
N ILE A 99 -14.09 2.68 -8.54
CA ILE A 99 -14.76 3.76 -7.79
C ILE A 99 -16.03 4.19 -8.51
N ASP A 100 -15.96 4.47 -9.81
CA ASP A 100 -17.12 4.92 -10.60
C ASP A 100 -18.26 3.89 -10.52
N LYS A 101 -17.93 2.60 -10.71
CA LYS A 101 -18.89 1.50 -10.57
C LYS A 101 -19.50 1.38 -9.17
N ASN A 102 -18.72 1.64 -8.12
CA ASN A 102 -19.21 1.57 -6.74
C ASN A 102 -20.10 2.77 -6.40
N LEU A 103 -19.82 3.95 -6.96
CA LEU A 103 -20.65 5.14 -6.82
C LEU A 103 -22.01 4.95 -7.47
N ASP A 104 -22.05 4.40 -8.69
CA ASP A 104 -23.32 4.12 -9.38
C ASP A 104 -24.21 3.18 -8.56
N LYS A 105 -23.63 2.11 -8.01
CA LYS A 105 -24.35 1.18 -7.12
C LYS A 105 -24.86 1.84 -5.84
N ALA A 106 -24.01 2.64 -5.19
CA ALA A 106 -24.39 3.34 -3.97
C ALA A 106 -25.52 4.36 -4.24
N ALA A 107 -25.52 5.01 -5.40
CA ALA A 107 -26.58 5.92 -5.82
C ALA A 107 -27.91 5.18 -6.08
N GLU A 108 -27.87 3.96 -6.64
CA GLU A 108 -29.06 3.12 -6.78
C GLU A 108 -29.62 2.67 -5.42
N GLU A 109 -28.75 2.21 -4.51
CA GLU A 109 -29.13 1.70 -3.19
C GLU A 109 -29.64 2.80 -2.23
N SER A 110 -29.21 4.05 -2.41
CA SER A 110 -29.57 5.18 -1.55
C SER A 110 -30.84 5.93 -1.99
N ARG A 111 -31.54 5.49 -3.06
CA ARG A 111 -32.75 6.15 -3.55
C ARG A 111 -33.88 6.21 -2.52
N ASP A 112 -34.01 5.17 -1.70
CA ASP A 112 -35.11 5.02 -0.73
C ASP A 112 -34.65 5.09 0.74
N ALA A 113 -33.36 5.33 1.01
CA ALA A 113 -32.82 5.33 2.37
C ALA A 113 -31.67 6.33 2.57
N ALA A 114 -31.61 6.93 3.76
CA ALA A 114 -30.51 7.81 4.16
C ALA A 114 -29.23 7.00 4.41
N MET A 115 -28.12 7.39 3.78
CA MET A 115 -26.80 6.81 4.01
C MET A 115 -26.10 7.52 5.18
N VAL A 116 -25.67 6.75 6.18
CA VAL A 116 -24.92 7.26 7.35
C VAL A 116 -23.54 6.62 7.40
N ALA A 117 -22.51 7.43 7.62
CA ALA A 117 -21.13 6.96 7.78
C ALA A 117 -20.66 7.07 9.23
N VAL A 118 -20.04 6.00 9.75
CA VAL A 118 -19.46 5.96 11.10
C VAL A 118 -17.94 6.06 11.00
N VAL A 119 -17.34 7.08 11.61
CA VAL A 119 -15.91 7.38 11.50
C VAL A 119 -15.27 7.45 12.90
N GLY A 120 -13.98 7.11 13.00
CA GLY A 120 -13.22 7.15 14.25
C GLY A 120 -11.97 6.26 14.21
N TYR A 121 -11.12 6.33 15.23
CA TYR A 121 -9.88 5.53 15.31
C TYR A 121 -10.13 4.02 15.40
N THR A 122 -9.15 3.20 14.99
CA THR A 122 -9.18 1.76 15.26
C THR A 122 -9.40 1.52 16.76
N ASN A 123 -10.17 0.48 17.10
CA ASN A 123 -10.60 0.17 18.47
C ASN A 123 -11.60 1.16 19.14
N ALA A 124 -12.16 2.15 18.43
CA ALA A 124 -13.18 3.05 18.97
C ALA A 124 -14.61 2.44 19.07
N GLY A 125 -14.75 1.10 19.05
CA GLY A 125 -16.06 0.44 19.14
C GLY A 125 -16.96 0.50 17.89
N LYS A 126 -16.48 1.03 16.75
CA LYS A 126 -17.29 1.18 15.52
C LYS A 126 -17.92 -0.12 15.01
N THR A 127 -17.18 -1.23 15.06
CA THR A 127 -17.69 -2.55 14.65
C THR A 127 -18.73 -3.09 15.62
N ALA A 128 -18.59 -2.80 16.92
CA ALA A 128 -19.59 -3.15 17.93
C ALA A 128 -20.87 -2.33 17.72
N TRP A 129 -20.74 -1.04 17.42
CA TRP A 129 -21.89 -0.18 17.11
C TRP A 129 -22.63 -0.62 15.85
N SER A 130 -21.91 -0.94 14.76
CA SER A 130 -22.55 -1.32 13.49
C SER A 130 -23.17 -2.72 13.47
N SER A 131 -22.97 -3.53 14.54
CA SER A 131 -23.50 -4.89 14.66
C SER A 131 -24.59 -5.03 15.73
N ALA A 132 -24.86 -3.97 16.49
CA ALA A 132 -25.96 -3.86 17.45
C ALA A 132 -27.21 -3.30 16.78
#